data_AF-A0A4V6APL5-F1
#
_entry.id   AF-A0A4V6APL5-F1
#
_cell.length_a   1.000
_cell.length_b   1.000
_cell.length_c   1.000
_cell.angle_alpha   90.00
_cell.angle_beta   90.00
_cell.angle_gamma   90.00
#
_symmetry.space_group_name_H-M   'P 1'
#
loop_
_entity.id
_entity.type
_entity.pdbx_description
1 polymer ?
#
loop_
_entity_poly.entity_id
_entity_poly.type
_entity_poly.pdbx_seq_one_letter_code
_entity_poly.pdbx_strand_id
1 'polypeptide(L)'
;MPRVSHRGCPGEASYKSGTEAEISVVLESLRKKFKTLSKTKEQWEETKKYIQAQASQTEREMKEEFAKLHQFLQREETTRLKALKREEEIKNQVMTEKLKNIKDQISALSSTISDIETALKAKELPFLQGYRQTKKRAKCNIQDPECIRDILIDSAKHLGLLKYKLWRKMADVVKFVPITLDPNTAQSNLKFSEELTCVQVSGKQVLPDNPERCTHRVCVLGATGFTFGKHSWTVEVGKGKSWCIGVARESITRKSVVFLNPTEGFWVISLSDGDKFWAETANRTKLVVKNKPERITVKLNYDKGKVVFINATDSTTIYAFTDRFAERIFPYFSPGLCEEKYACPLTICPRTITVDLE
;
A
#
# COMPACT_ATOMS: atom_id res chain seq x y z
N MET A 1 -92.25 50.31 1.63
CA MET A 1 -91.18 49.35 1.27
C MET A 1 -89.86 49.85 1.83
N PRO A 2 -89.41 49.42 3.02
CA PRO A 2 -88.06 49.73 3.49
C PRO A 2 -87.07 48.73 2.88
N ARG A 3 -86.01 49.25 2.23
CA ARG A 3 -84.83 48.47 1.85
C ARG A 3 -83.95 48.32 3.10
N VAL A 4 -83.78 47.08 3.56
CA VAL A 4 -82.78 46.71 4.55
C VAL A 4 -81.41 46.85 3.90
N SER A 5 -80.63 47.84 4.35
CA SER A 5 -79.21 47.95 4.03
C SER A 5 -78.43 47.13 5.05
N HIS A 6 -77.87 46.00 4.62
CA HIS A 6 -76.95 45.20 5.41
C HIS A 6 -75.67 46.02 5.66
N ARG A 7 -75.53 46.49 6.90
CA ARG A 7 -74.31 47.10 7.42
C ARG A 7 -73.31 45.97 7.68
N GLY A 8 -72.29 45.83 6.82
CA GLY A 8 -71.18 44.90 7.05
C GLY A 8 -70.44 45.23 8.36
N CYS A 9 -70.15 44.21 9.16
CA CYS A 9 -69.49 44.36 10.45
C CYS A 9 -68.01 44.80 10.29
N PRO A 10 -67.53 45.84 11.00
CA PRO A 10 -66.13 46.30 10.95
C PRO A 10 -65.09 45.29 11.46
N GLY A 11 -65.53 44.23 12.14
CA GLY A 11 -64.65 43.16 12.65
C GLY A 11 -64.10 42.25 11.55
N GLU A 12 -64.80 42.02 10.44
CA GLU A 12 -64.34 41.04 9.45
C GLU A 12 -63.07 41.48 8.69
N ALA A 13 -62.87 42.79 8.49
CA ALA A 13 -61.71 43.32 7.76
C ALA A 13 -60.42 43.28 8.58
N SER A 14 -60.50 43.54 9.90
CA SER A 14 -59.33 43.51 10.80
C SER A 14 -58.92 42.08 11.16
N TYR A 15 -59.87 41.13 11.22
CA TYR A 15 -59.56 39.72 11.43
C TYR A 15 -58.98 39.07 10.16
N LYS A 16 -59.50 39.41 8.96
CA LYS A 16 -58.94 38.96 7.68
C LYS A 16 -57.49 39.40 7.48
N SER A 17 -57.17 40.67 7.73
CA SER A 17 -55.79 41.17 7.53
C SER A 17 -54.77 40.54 8.48
N GLY A 18 -55.15 40.24 9.73
CA GLY A 18 -54.31 39.48 10.67
C GLY A 18 -54.06 38.04 10.22
N THR A 19 -55.11 37.34 9.78
CA THR A 19 -54.99 35.97 9.26
C THR A 19 -54.22 35.88 7.94
N GLU A 20 -54.35 36.90 7.07
CA GLU A 20 -53.59 36.98 5.81
C GLU A 20 -52.10 37.18 6.06
N ALA A 21 -51.73 38.01 7.04
CA ALA A 21 -50.34 38.22 7.44
C ALA A 21 -49.71 36.93 8.01
N GLU A 22 -50.43 36.21 8.87
CA GLU A 22 -49.97 34.92 9.42
C GLU A 22 -49.76 33.87 8.32
N ILE A 23 -50.71 33.75 7.38
CA ILE A 23 -50.60 32.84 6.23
C ILE A 23 -49.42 33.24 5.32
N SER A 24 -49.19 34.54 5.11
CA SER A 24 -48.06 35.03 4.33
C SER A 24 -46.71 34.60 4.93
N VAL A 25 -46.55 34.73 6.26
CA VAL A 25 -45.34 34.27 6.97
C VAL A 25 -45.14 32.75 6.81
N VAL A 26 -46.21 31.97 6.93
CA VAL A 26 -46.14 30.51 6.71
C VAL A 26 -45.76 30.18 5.26
N LEU A 27 -46.33 30.88 4.27
CA LEU A 27 -46.01 30.69 2.87
C LEU A 27 -44.54 30.99 2.56
N GLU A 28 -44.00 32.07 3.13
CA GLU A 28 -42.57 32.41 3.01
C GLU A 28 -41.67 31.34 3.62
N SER A 29 -42.04 30.82 4.80
CA SER A 29 -41.35 29.70 5.44
C SER A 29 -41.36 28.43 4.57
N LEU A 30 -42.51 28.10 3.97
CA LEU A 30 -42.64 26.97 3.05
C LEU A 30 -41.83 27.16 1.77
N ARG A 31 -41.82 28.35 1.17
CA ARG A 31 -40.98 28.67 0.00
C ARG A 31 -39.50 28.52 0.32
N LYS A 32 -39.06 28.97 1.50
CA LYS A 32 -37.68 28.78 1.98
C LYS A 32 -37.34 27.30 2.14
N LYS A 33 -38.22 26.51 2.78
CA LYS A 33 -38.05 25.05 2.92
C LYS A 33 -37.99 24.35 1.56
N PHE A 34 -38.87 24.69 0.62
CA PHE A 34 -38.86 24.15 -0.73
C PHE A 34 -37.52 24.41 -1.42
N LYS A 35 -37.02 25.66 -1.38
CA LYS A 35 -35.72 26.02 -1.96
C LYS A 35 -34.56 25.21 -1.35
N THR A 36 -34.57 25.02 -0.03
CA THR A 36 -33.57 24.18 0.65
C THR A 36 -33.65 22.73 0.17
N LEU A 37 -34.85 22.13 0.15
CA LEU A 37 -35.05 20.75 -0.29
C LEU A 37 -34.65 20.54 -1.75
N SER A 38 -34.99 21.47 -2.65
CA SER A 38 -34.59 21.41 -4.05
C SER A 38 -33.07 21.43 -4.21
N LYS A 39 -32.38 22.34 -3.51
CA LYS A 39 -30.91 22.40 -3.53
C LYS A 39 -30.27 21.13 -2.96
N THR A 40 -30.81 20.61 -1.85
CA THR A 40 -30.33 19.35 -1.26
C THR A 40 -30.53 18.17 -2.21
N LYS A 41 -31.66 18.11 -2.93
CA LYS A 41 -31.90 17.08 -3.95
C LYS A 41 -30.83 17.12 -5.05
N GLU A 42 -30.50 18.30 -5.59
CA GLU A 42 -29.44 18.46 -6.59
C GLU A 42 -28.08 17.98 -6.06
N GLN A 43 -27.72 18.39 -4.83
CA GLN A 43 -26.49 17.96 -4.17
C GLN A 43 -26.44 16.44 -3.96
N TRP A 44 -27.57 15.81 -3.61
CA TRP A 44 -27.64 14.36 -3.44
C TRP A 44 -27.51 13.61 -4.76
N GLU A 45 -28.05 14.14 -5.86
CA GLU A 45 -27.83 13.55 -7.19
C GLU A 45 -26.36 13.67 -7.64
N GLU A 46 -25.70 14.80 -7.37
CA GLU A 46 -24.26 14.95 -7.59
C GLU A 46 -23.44 13.97 -6.73
N THR A 47 -23.80 13.86 -5.45
CA THR A 47 -23.15 12.93 -4.52
C THR A 47 -23.32 11.49 -4.97
N LYS A 48 -24.51 11.11 -5.44
CA LYS A 48 -24.78 9.77 -5.99
C LYS A 48 -23.90 9.46 -7.20
N LYS A 49 -23.77 10.40 -8.14
CA LYS A 49 -22.86 10.26 -9.30
C LYS A 49 -21.41 10.13 -8.85
N TYR A 50 -21.00 10.93 -7.87
CA TYR A 50 -19.66 10.87 -7.30
C TYR A 50 -19.37 9.51 -6.65
N ILE A 51 -20.29 8.96 -5.86
CA ILE A 51 -20.16 7.62 -5.25
C ILE A 51 -19.90 6.55 -6.32
N GLN A 52 -20.64 6.60 -7.43
CA GLN A 52 -20.44 5.67 -8.55
C GLN A 52 -19.04 5.82 -9.17
N ALA A 53 -18.62 7.06 -9.46
CA ALA A 53 -17.30 7.33 -10.02
C ALA A 53 -16.16 6.91 -9.07
N GLN A 54 -16.31 7.21 -7.78
CA GLN A 54 -15.36 6.86 -6.74
C GLN A 54 -15.25 5.34 -6.59
N ALA A 55 -16.37 4.61 -6.61
CA ALA A 55 -16.38 3.15 -6.54
C ALA A 55 -15.64 2.54 -7.74
N SER A 56 -15.94 2.99 -8.97
CA SER A 56 -15.26 2.51 -10.17
C SER A 56 -13.77 2.85 -10.20
N GLN A 57 -13.37 4.02 -9.68
CA GLN A 57 -11.96 4.37 -9.56
C GLN A 57 -11.24 3.49 -8.53
N THR A 58 -11.85 3.30 -7.36
CA THR A 58 -11.31 2.44 -6.30
C THR A 58 -11.17 0.99 -6.76
N GLU A 59 -12.17 0.45 -7.47
CA GLU A 59 -12.10 -0.90 -8.04
C GLU A 59 -10.94 -1.04 -9.04
N ARG A 60 -10.70 -0.02 -9.87
CA ARG A 60 -9.60 -0.02 -10.84
C ARG A 60 -8.25 -0.04 -10.15
N GLU A 61 -8.03 0.83 -9.17
CA GLU A 61 -6.79 0.88 -8.39
C GLU A 61 -6.54 -0.44 -7.65
N MET A 62 -7.58 -1.02 -7.03
CA MET A 62 -7.48 -2.35 -6.44
C MET A 62 -7.04 -3.40 -7.47
N LYS A 63 -7.70 -3.46 -8.65
CA LYS A 63 -7.34 -4.41 -9.71
C LYS A 63 -5.91 -4.23 -10.20
N GLU A 64 -5.41 -2.99 -10.29
CA GLU A 64 -4.03 -2.70 -10.67
C GLU A 64 -3.03 -3.25 -9.65
N GLU A 65 -3.26 -3.08 -8.35
CA GLU A 65 -2.39 -3.64 -7.31
C GLU A 65 -2.42 -5.19 -7.29
N PHE A 66 -3.61 -5.79 -7.43
CA PHE A 66 -3.74 -7.25 -7.57
C PHE A 66 -3.00 -7.78 -8.81
N ALA A 67 -3.07 -7.06 -9.94
CA ALA A 67 -2.37 -7.45 -11.15
C ALA A 67 -0.84 -7.47 -10.95
N LYS A 68 -0.28 -6.51 -10.21
CA LYS A 68 1.16 -6.50 -9.87
C LYS A 68 1.56 -7.73 -9.06
N LEU A 69 0.75 -8.13 -8.08
CA LEU A 69 0.99 -9.32 -7.26
C LEU A 69 0.86 -10.62 -8.07
N HIS A 70 -0.16 -10.74 -8.93
CA HIS A 70 -0.29 -11.88 -9.84
C HIS A 70 0.91 -11.99 -10.78
N GLN A 71 1.36 -10.88 -11.37
CA GLN A 71 2.53 -10.86 -12.25
C GLN A 71 3.82 -11.24 -11.50
N PHE A 72 3.97 -10.83 -10.24
CA PHE A 72 5.08 -11.28 -9.40
C PHE A 72 5.05 -12.80 -9.20
N LEU A 73 3.90 -13.36 -8.81
CA LEU A 73 3.75 -14.80 -8.58
C LEU A 73 4.02 -15.61 -9.85
N GLN A 74 3.47 -15.19 -10.98
CA GLN A 74 3.70 -15.84 -12.28
C GLN A 74 5.17 -15.83 -12.70
N ARG A 75 5.88 -14.70 -12.47
CA ARG A 75 7.33 -14.61 -12.73
C ARG A 75 8.13 -15.56 -11.86
N GLU A 76 7.81 -15.63 -10.56
CA GLU A 76 8.49 -16.50 -9.61
C GLU A 76 8.23 -17.99 -9.86
N GLU A 77 7.01 -18.35 -10.26
CA GLU A 77 6.63 -19.70 -10.70
C GLU A 77 7.40 -20.08 -11.97
N THR A 78 7.33 -19.25 -13.01
CA THR A 78 8.02 -19.48 -14.29
C THR A 78 9.52 -19.64 -14.09
N THR A 79 10.12 -18.82 -13.24
CA THR A 79 11.56 -18.88 -12.95
C THR A 79 11.96 -20.21 -12.30
N ARG A 80 11.16 -20.71 -11.36
CA ARG A 80 11.41 -22.01 -10.71
C ARG A 80 11.18 -23.19 -11.63
N LEU A 81 10.09 -23.17 -12.40
CA LEU A 81 9.83 -24.22 -13.40
C LEU A 81 10.96 -24.30 -14.44
N LYS A 82 11.51 -23.16 -14.87
CA LYS A 82 12.70 -23.13 -15.73
C LYS A 82 13.93 -23.72 -15.06
N ALA A 83 14.15 -23.46 -13.77
CA ALA A 83 15.27 -24.04 -13.03
C ALA A 83 15.15 -25.57 -12.90
N LEU A 84 13.93 -26.07 -12.63
CA LEU A 84 13.63 -27.52 -12.61
C LEU A 84 13.88 -28.16 -13.97
N LYS A 85 13.34 -27.58 -15.07
CA LYS A 85 13.54 -28.10 -16.43
C LYS A 85 15.02 -28.15 -16.83
N ARG A 86 15.82 -27.16 -16.45
CA ARG A 86 17.28 -27.18 -16.70
C ARG A 86 17.97 -28.31 -15.95
N GLU A 87 17.57 -28.55 -14.70
CA GLU A 87 18.14 -29.64 -13.90
C GLU A 87 17.78 -31.01 -14.48
N GLU A 88 16.53 -31.19 -14.90
CA GLU A 88 16.06 -32.37 -15.63
C GLU A 88 16.88 -32.61 -16.91
N GLU A 89 17.04 -31.58 -17.75
CA GLU A 89 17.79 -31.69 -19.00
C GLU A 89 19.24 -32.13 -18.77
N ILE A 90 19.94 -31.48 -17.83
CA ILE A 90 21.33 -31.81 -17.49
C ILE A 90 21.44 -33.27 -17.02
N LYS A 91 20.54 -33.72 -16.14
CA LYS A 91 20.57 -35.07 -15.59
C LYS A 91 20.21 -36.13 -16.64
N ASN A 92 19.26 -35.85 -17.53
CA ASN A 92 18.93 -36.71 -18.66
C ASN A 92 20.08 -36.83 -19.66
N GLN A 93 20.80 -35.74 -19.93
CA GLN A 93 21.98 -35.77 -20.80
C GLN A 93 23.07 -36.66 -20.22
N VAL A 94 23.39 -36.50 -18.93
CA VAL A 94 24.36 -37.37 -18.23
C VAL A 94 23.94 -38.84 -18.31
N MET A 95 22.67 -39.14 -18.07
CA MET A 95 22.18 -40.52 -18.11
C MET A 95 22.25 -41.11 -19.53
N THR A 96 21.96 -40.30 -20.56
CA THR A 96 22.04 -40.71 -21.96
C THR A 96 23.47 -41.12 -22.33
N GLU A 97 24.47 -40.34 -21.92
CA GLU A 97 25.89 -40.65 -22.16
C GLU A 97 26.32 -41.92 -21.42
N LYS A 98 25.89 -42.09 -20.16
CA LYS A 98 26.19 -43.29 -19.35
C LYS A 98 25.55 -44.54 -19.92
N LEU A 99 24.30 -44.46 -20.39
CA LEU A 99 23.61 -45.56 -21.07
C LEU A 99 24.30 -45.95 -22.38
N LYS A 100 24.79 -44.97 -23.15
CA LYS A 100 25.55 -45.25 -24.36
C LYS A 100 26.85 -45.99 -24.03
N ASN A 101 27.62 -45.48 -23.07
CA ASN A 101 28.87 -46.09 -22.65
C ASN A 101 28.67 -47.54 -22.15
N ILE A 102 27.67 -47.80 -21.30
CA ILE A 102 27.43 -49.16 -20.81
C ILE A 102 26.93 -50.09 -21.93
N LYS A 103 26.15 -49.57 -22.89
CA LYS A 103 25.71 -50.34 -24.06
C LYS A 103 26.90 -50.76 -24.93
N ASP A 104 27.87 -49.87 -25.12
CA ASP A 104 29.10 -50.17 -25.88
C ASP A 104 29.96 -51.22 -25.14
N GLN A 105 30.08 -51.10 -23.81
CA GLN A 105 30.78 -52.10 -22.98
C GLN A 105 30.10 -53.47 -23.01
N ILE A 106 28.76 -53.52 -22.85
CA ILE A 106 27.97 -54.76 -22.95
C ILE A 106 28.16 -55.42 -24.32
N SER A 107 28.18 -54.63 -25.40
CA SER A 107 28.35 -55.14 -26.77
C SER A 107 29.76 -55.71 -26.96
N ALA A 108 30.80 -55.00 -26.48
CA ALA A 108 32.19 -55.46 -26.54
C ALA A 108 32.41 -56.74 -25.72
N LEU A 109 31.82 -56.81 -24.53
CA LEU A 109 31.87 -57.99 -23.67
C LEU A 109 31.15 -59.18 -24.31
N SER A 110 29.94 -58.98 -24.83
CA SER A 110 29.17 -60.04 -25.50
C SER A 110 29.92 -60.63 -26.69
N SER A 111 30.56 -59.78 -27.50
CA SER A 111 31.42 -60.23 -28.60
C SER A 111 32.59 -61.09 -28.10
N THR A 112 33.25 -60.64 -27.02
CA THR A 112 34.37 -61.38 -26.41
C THR A 112 33.94 -62.73 -25.86
N ILE A 113 32.78 -62.80 -25.20
CA ILE A 113 32.21 -64.06 -24.69
C ILE A 113 31.93 -65.02 -25.86
N SER A 114 31.26 -64.54 -26.91
CA SER A 114 30.94 -65.35 -28.10
C SER A 114 32.19 -65.89 -28.80
N ASP A 115 33.23 -65.07 -28.96
CA ASP A 115 34.53 -65.48 -29.50
C ASP A 115 35.16 -66.61 -28.69
N ILE A 116 35.13 -66.50 -27.35
CA ILE A 116 35.69 -67.50 -26.43
C ILE A 116 34.87 -68.79 -26.49
N GLU A 117 33.53 -68.71 -26.44
CA GLU A 117 32.65 -69.86 -26.56
C GLU A 117 32.84 -70.61 -27.89
N THR A 118 33.04 -69.88 -28.99
CA THR A 118 33.31 -70.47 -30.31
C THR A 118 34.67 -71.18 -30.32
N ALA A 119 35.69 -70.56 -29.75
CA ALA A 119 37.01 -71.19 -29.62
C ALA A 119 36.94 -72.48 -28.78
N LEU A 120 36.17 -72.50 -27.69
CA LEU A 120 36.00 -73.68 -26.83
C LEU A 120 35.28 -74.85 -27.54
N LYS A 121 34.45 -74.57 -28.56
CA LYS A 121 33.76 -75.58 -29.37
C LYS A 121 34.63 -76.12 -30.52
N ALA A 122 35.81 -75.56 -30.77
CA ALA A 122 36.68 -75.98 -31.87
C ALA A 122 37.36 -77.33 -31.58
N LYS A 123 37.77 -78.04 -32.65
CA LYS A 123 38.55 -79.29 -32.56
C LYS A 123 39.92 -79.05 -31.91
N GLU A 124 40.55 -80.11 -31.37
CA GLU A 124 41.77 -80.02 -30.55
C GLU A 124 42.94 -79.24 -31.19
N LEU A 125 43.30 -79.53 -32.44
CA LEU A 125 44.41 -78.87 -33.14
C LEU A 125 44.17 -77.36 -33.38
N PRO A 126 43.02 -76.94 -33.95
CA PRO A 126 42.67 -75.52 -34.07
C PRO A 126 42.58 -74.77 -32.74
N PHE A 127 42.05 -75.41 -31.69
CA PHE A 127 41.96 -74.82 -30.36
C PHE A 127 43.35 -74.53 -29.77
N LEU A 128 44.27 -75.49 -29.85
CA LEU A 128 45.64 -75.34 -29.35
C LEU A 128 46.42 -74.23 -30.10
N GLN A 129 46.19 -74.08 -31.41
CA GLN A 129 46.77 -72.98 -32.19
C GLN A 129 46.23 -71.60 -31.77
N GLY A 130 44.93 -71.49 -31.48
CA GLY A 130 44.28 -70.24 -31.06
C GLY A 130 44.43 -69.88 -29.57
N TYR A 131 44.79 -70.85 -28.72
CA TYR A 131 44.74 -70.74 -27.26
C TYR A 131 45.43 -69.50 -26.68
N ARG A 132 46.63 -69.14 -27.18
CA ARG A 132 47.36 -67.95 -26.69
C ARG A 132 46.57 -66.65 -26.93
N GLN A 133 45.88 -66.55 -28.06
CA GLN A 133 45.10 -65.37 -28.43
C GLN A 133 43.79 -65.32 -27.62
N THR A 134 43.09 -66.44 -27.48
CA THR A 134 41.88 -66.56 -26.65
C THR A 134 42.16 -66.23 -25.18
N LYS A 135 43.27 -66.75 -24.63
CA LYS A 135 43.69 -66.44 -23.25
C LYS A 135 44.04 -64.97 -23.04
N LYS A 136 44.58 -64.29 -24.07
CA LYS A 136 44.84 -62.84 -24.00
C LYS A 136 43.54 -62.04 -24.07
N ARG A 137 42.58 -62.44 -24.92
CA ARG A 137 41.25 -61.81 -25.00
C ARG A 137 40.43 -61.99 -23.72
N ALA A 138 40.49 -63.17 -23.11
CA ALA A 138 39.82 -63.47 -21.84
C ALA A 138 40.34 -62.65 -20.64
N LYS A 139 41.54 -62.05 -20.75
CA LYS A 139 42.07 -61.10 -19.78
C LYS A 139 41.62 -59.65 -20.06
N CYS A 140 40.43 -59.47 -20.63
CA CYS A 140 39.84 -58.14 -20.82
C CYS A 140 39.57 -57.47 -19.46
N ASN A 141 40.06 -56.25 -19.28
CA ASN A 141 39.82 -55.45 -18.09
C ASN A 141 38.50 -54.69 -18.26
N ILE A 142 37.42 -55.23 -17.69
CA ILE A 142 36.10 -54.60 -17.70
C ILE A 142 35.99 -53.78 -16.42
N GLN A 143 35.71 -52.49 -16.56
CA GLN A 143 35.50 -51.63 -15.40
C GLN A 143 34.12 -51.89 -14.81
N ASP A 144 34.03 -51.92 -13.49
CA ASP A 144 32.74 -51.99 -12.80
C ASP A 144 31.91 -50.72 -13.10
N PRO A 145 30.57 -50.83 -13.15
CA PRO A 145 29.71 -49.67 -13.34
C PRO A 145 29.95 -48.59 -12.28
N GLU A 146 30.13 -47.36 -12.74
CA GLU A 146 30.34 -46.21 -11.86
C GLU A 146 29.06 -45.84 -11.10
N CYS A 147 29.19 -45.52 -9.81
CA CYS A 147 28.11 -44.95 -9.02
C CYS A 147 27.97 -43.45 -9.32
N ILE A 148 26.80 -43.03 -9.83
CA ILE A 148 26.51 -41.63 -10.14
C ILE A 148 25.80 -40.98 -8.96
N ARG A 149 26.48 -40.06 -8.26
CA ARG A 149 25.90 -39.27 -7.16
C ARG A 149 25.02 -38.15 -7.74
N ASP A 150 24.01 -37.73 -6.97
CA ASP A 150 23.14 -36.59 -7.26
C ASP A 150 22.41 -36.63 -8.62
N ILE A 151 22.22 -37.82 -9.18
CA ILE A 151 21.60 -38.01 -10.50
C ILE A 151 20.09 -37.77 -10.53
N LEU A 152 19.40 -37.93 -9.39
CA LEU A 152 17.96 -37.71 -9.27
C LEU A 152 17.65 -36.24 -9.01
N ILE A 153 16.49 -35.76 -9.44
CA ILE A 153 16.03 -34.38 -9.18
C ILE A 153 16.10 -34.05 -7.69
N ASP A 154 16.70 -32.90 -7.36
CA ASP A 154 16.76 -32.38 -6.00
C ASP A 154 15.42 -31.72 -5.63
N SER A 155 14.42 -32.54 -5.30
CA SER A 155 13.10 -32.04 -4.91
C SER A 155 13.15 -31.13 -3.68
N ALA A 156 14.10 -31.35 -2.77
CA ALA A 156 14.27 -30.53 -1.57
C ALA A 156 14.70 -29.09 -1.92
N LYS A 157 15.59 -28.91 -2.89
CA LYS A 157 15.97 -27.59 -3.43
C LYS A 157 14.80 -26.85 -4.06
N HIS A 158 13.94 -27.54 -4.81
CA HIS A 158 12.82 -26.92 -5.53
C HIS A 158 11.60 -26.63 -4.66
N LEU A 159 11.23 -27.57 -3.78
CA LEU A 159 10.01 -27.50 -2.94
C LEU A 159 10.29 -27.02 -1.51
N GLY A 160 11.52 -27.17 -1.02
CA GLY A 160 11.89 -26.85 0.35
C GLY A 160 11.63 -25.38 0.67
N LEU A 161 10.75 -25.16 1.66
CA LEU A 161 10.30 -23.83 2.11
C LEU A 161 9.77 -22.94 0.96
N LEU A 162 9.20 -23.53 -0.10
CA LEU A 162 8.76 -22.81 -1.29
C LEU A 162 7.87 -21.60 -0.96
N LYS A 163 6.80 -21.83 -0.19
CA LYS A 163 5.84 -20.78 0.20
C LYS A 163 6.51 -19.66 0.99
N TYR A 164 7.36 -20.01 1.94
CA TYR A 164 8.06 -19.05 2.78
C TYR A 164 9.12 -18.24 1.98
N LYS A 165 9.88 -18.88 1.09
CA LYS A 165 10.82 -18.19 0.19
C LYS A 165 10.10 -17.21 -0.75
N LEU A 166 8.90 -17.58 -1.24
CA LEU A 166 8.06 -16.69 -2.04
C LEU A 166 7.56 -15.51 -1.22
N TRP A 167 7.02 -15.77 -0.03
CA TRP A 167 6.55 -14.74 0.90
C TRP A 167 7.67 -13.76 1.28
N ARG A 168 8.88 -14.27 1.57
CA ARG A 168 10.05 -13.43 1.89
C ARG A 168 10.41 -12.49 0.74
N LYS A 169 10.46 -13.00 -0.50
CA LYS A 169 10.65 -12.16 -1.69
C LYS A 169 9.50 -11.19 -1.92
N MET A 170 8.27 -11.58 -1.55
CA MET A 170 7.11 -10.71 -1.64
C MET A 170 7.22 -9.55 -0.64
N ALA A 171 7.80 -9.78 0.55
CA ALA A 171 8.03 -8.73 1.54
C ALA A 171 9.00 -7.63 1.02
N ASP A 172 9.87 -7.93 0.05
CA ASP A 172 10.72 -6.91 -0.58
C ASP A 172 9.95 -6.01 -1.56
N VAL A 173 8.81 -6.47 -2.10
CA VAL A 173 7.98 -5.70 -3.05
C VAL A 173 6.75 -5.08 -2.39
N VAL A 174 6.26 -5.64 -1.28
CA VAL A 174 5.13 -5.10 -0.52
C VAL A 174 5.65 -4.15 0.56
N LYS A 175 5.23 -2.90 0.49
CA LYS A 175 5.59 -1.86 1.47
C LYS A 175 4.51 -1.76 2.53
N PHE A 176 4.85 -2.02 3.79
CA PHE A 176 3.95 -1.69 4.89
C PHE A 176 4.12 -0.23 5.28
N VAL A 177 3.06 0.56 5.14
CA VAL A 177 3.04 1.97 5.55
C VAL A 177 2.08 2.12 6.73
N PRO A 178 2.51 2.70 7.87
CA PRO A 178 1.73 2.66 9.11
C PRO A 178 0.50 3.58 9.11
N ILE A 179 0.42 4.53 8.17
CA ILE A 179 -0.69 5.49 8.05
C ILE A 179 -1.20 5.47 6.61
N THR A 180 -2.52 5.48 6.47
CA THR A 180 -3.24 5.69 5.22
C THR A 180 -3.98 7.03 5.35
N LEU A 181 -3.95 7.86 4.32
CA LEU A 181 -4.67 9.13 4.28
C LEU A 181 -6.14 8.90 3.91
N ASP A 182 -7.04 9.75 4.41
CA ASP A 182 -8.48 9.66 4.13
C ASP A 182 -8.94 10.76 3.15
N PRO A 183 -9.15 10.44 1.86
CA PRO A 183 -9.66 11.38 0.86
C PRO A 183 -11.02 12.01 1.21
N ASN A 184 -11.84 11.39 2.06
CA ASN A 184 -13.12 11.96 2.47
C ASN A 184 -12.94 13.18 3.39
N THR A 185 -11.86 13.19 4.18
CA THR A 185 -11.47 14.34 5.02
C THR A 185 -10.73 15.44 4.26
N ALA A 186 -10.24 15.12 3.06
CA ALA A 186 -9.33 15.97 2.32
C ALA A 186 -10.01 17.20 1.71
N GLN A 187 -9.28 18.31 1.73
CA GLN A 187 -9.66 19.49 0.97
C GLN A 187 -9.52 19.26 -0.54
N SER A 188 -10.35 19.93 -1.34
CA SER A 188 -10.50 19.68 -2.80
C SER A 188 -9.26 19.97 -3.66
N ASN A 189 -8.21 20.60 -3.14
CA ASN A 189 -6.96 20.88 -3.84
C ASN A 189 -5.88 19.84 -3.52
N LEU A 190 -6.25 18.65 -3.06
CA LEU A 190 -5.32 17.57 -2.74
C LEU A 190 -5.53 16.38 -3.68
N LYS A 191 -4.42 15.84 -4.18
CA LYS A 191 -4.38 14.55 -4.89
C LYS A 191 -3.53 13.55 -4.12
N PHE A 192 -3.88 12.29 -4.30
CA PHE A 192 -3.29 11.15 -3.58
C PHE A 192 -2.59 10.20 -4.55
N SER A 193 -1.57 9.52 -4.06
CA SER A 193 -0.89 8.45 -4.78
C SER A 193 -0.30 7.43 -3.80
N GLU A 194 0.32 6.37 -4.33
CA GLU A 194 0.98 5.32 -3.53
C GLU A 194 0.03 4.73 -2.49
N GLU A 195 -1.11 4.16 -2.91
CA GLU A 195 -2.05 3.50 -1.99
C GLU A 195 -2.53 4.42 -0.84
N LEU A 196 -2.73 5.70 -1.16
CA LEU A 196 -3.14 6.76 -0.24
C LEU A 196 -2.09 7.07 0.85
N THR A 197 -0.81 6.82 0.60
CA THR A 197 0.28 7.17 1.54
C THR A 197 1.04 8.44 1.17
N CYS A 198 0.72 9.02 0.01
CA CYS A 198 1.32 10.24 -0.50
C CYS A 198 0.23 11.28 -0.81
N VAL A 199 0.47 12.54 -0.40
CA VAL A 199 -0.42 13.67 -0.68
C VAL A 199 0.35 14.88 -1.17
N GLN A 200 -0.21 15.55 -2.18
CA GLN A 200 0.34 16.78 -2.74
C GLN A 200 -0.77 17.72 -3.19
N VAL A 201 -0.43 19.00 -3.33
CA VAL A 201 -1.35 19.99 -3.88
C VAL A 201 -1.63 19.71 -5.36
N SER A 202 -2.87 19.92 -5.77
CA SER A 202 -3.35 19.85 -7.15
C SER A 202 -4.26 21.03 -7.48
N GLY A 203 -4.67 21.11 -8.74
CA GLY A 203 -5.89 21.85 -9.13
C GLY A 203 -7.11 21.47 -8.27
N LYS A 204 -8.06 22.40 -8.18
CA LYS A 204 -9.31 22.22 -7.43
C LYS A 204 -10.16 21.14 -8.10
N GLN A 205 -10.46 20.08 -7.36
CA GLN A 205 -11.34 19.00 -7.78
C GLN A 205 -12.79 19.31 -7.40
N VAL A 206 -13.73 18.75 -8.17
CA VAL A 206 -15.16 18.82 -7.86
C VAL A 206 -15.50 17.63 -6.96
N LEU A 207 -15.57 17.88 -5.66
CA LEU A 207 -15.90 16.88 -4.64
C LEU A 207 -17.23 17.22 -3.98
N PRO A 208 -18.09 16.24 -3.66
CA PRO A 208 -19.27 16.48 -2.85
C PRO A 208 -18.87 16.92 -1.44
N ASP A 209 -19.66 17.82 -0.87
CA ASP A 209 -19.51 18.20 0.54
C ASP A 209 -19.94 17.04 1.44
N ASN A 210 -19.22 16.87 2.55
CA ASN A 210 -19.56 15.94 3.62
C ASN A 210 -19.16 16.55 4.97
N PRO A 211 -19.63 16.03 6.12
CA PRO A 211 -19.26 16.57 7.44
C PRO A 211 -17.77 16.46 7.77
N GLU A 212 -17.11 15.39 7.33
CA GLU A 212 -15.72 15.07 7.63
C GLU A 212 -14.69 15.88 6.82
N ARG A 213 -15.11 16.56 5.76
CA ARG A 213 -14.23 17.29 4.83
C ARG A 213 -13.67 18.56 5.46
N CYS A 214 -12.35 18.70 5.40
CA CYS A 214 -11.67 19.95 5.67
C CYS A 214 -11.86 20.88 4.46
N THR A 215 -12.58 21.99 4.63
CA THR A 215 -12.81 22.94 3.53
C THR A 215 -12.00 24.21 3.67
N HIS A 216 -11.62 24.58 4.89
CA HIS A 216 -10.92 25.84 5.15
C HIS A 216 -9.40 25.76 4.93
N ARG A 217 -8.75 24.67 5.35
CA ARG A 217 -7.30 24.46 5.19
C ARG A 217 -7.04 23.37 4.17
N VAL A 218 -5.94 23.50 3.41
CA VAL A 218 -5.47 22.48 2.46
C VAL A 218 -4.80 21.35 3.25
N CYS A 219 -5.62 20.51 3.86
CA CYS A 219 -5.19 19.42 4.72
C CYS A 219 -6.02 18.15 4.53
N VAL A 220 -5.52 17.08 5.12
CA VAL A 220 -6.11 15.75 5.15
C VAL A 220 -5.75 15.07 6.47
N LEU A 221 -6.64 14.20 6.97
CA LEU A 221 -6.41 13.37 8.14
C LEU A 221 -6.02 11.94 7.73
N GLY A 222 -5.39 11.21 8.65
CA GLY A 222 -5.26 9.76 8.53
C GLY A 222 -6.63 9.06 8.63
N ALA A 223 -6.80 7.93 7.95
CA ALA A 223 -8.01 7.12 7.98
C ALA A 223 -8.23 6.43 9.33
N THR A 224 -7.15 6.11 10.05
CA THR A 224 -7.21 5.52 11.39
C THR A 224 -6.82 6.55 12.44
N GLY A 225 -7.68 6.71 13.44
CA GLY A 225 -7.39 7.50 14.63
C GLY A 225 -7.11 6.62 15.84
N PHE A 226 -6.41 7.16 16.83
CA PHE A 226 -5.89 6.43 17.98
C PHE A 226 -6.57 6.89 19.28
N THR A 227 -6.91 5.94 20.15
CA THR A 227 -7.53 6.18 21.46
C THR A 227 -6.72 5.60 22.63
N PHE A 228 -5.60 4.94 22.37
CA PHE A 228 -4.68 4.39 23.38
C PHE A 228 -3.34 4.04 22.76
N GLY A 229 -2.33 3.79 23.59
CA GLY A 229 -1.05 3.20 23.18
C GLY A 229 -0.06 4.18 22.57
N LYS A 230 0.98 3.61 21.94
CA LYS A 230 2.08 4.35 21.31
C LYS A 230 2.08 4.09 19.81
N HIS A 231 2.06 5.17 19.03
CA HIS A 231 2.02 5.15 17.58
C HIS A 231 3.15 6.00 17.02
N SER A 232 3.65 5.63 15.85
CA SER A 232 4.68 6.42 15.19
C SER A 232 4.64 6.23 13.69
N TRP A 233 4.98 7.28 12.96
CA TRP A 233 5.16 7.25 11.52
C TRP A 233 6.22 8.28 11.14
N THR A 234 6.87 8.05 10.02
CA THR A 234 7.85 9.00 9.46
C THR A 234 7.27 9.58 8.19
N VAL A 235 7.41 10.89 8.03
CA VAL A 235 6.95 11.63 6.85
C VAL A 235 8.17 12.15 6.12
N GLU A 236 8.30 11.79 4.86
CA GLU A 236 9.18 12.46 3.90
C GLU A 236 8.56 13.83 3.58
N VAL A 237 9.24 14.88 4.02
CA VAL A 237 8.89 16.28 3.76
C VAL A 237 9.78 16.89 2.68
N GLY A 238 10.87 16.20 2.33
CA GLY A 238 11.76 16.51 1.22
C GLY A 238 12.24 17.96 1.19
N LYS A 239 12.27 18.54 -0.02
CA LYS A 239 12.66 19.94 -0.26
C LYS A 239 11.48 20.92 -0.17
N GLY A 240 10.36 20.50 0.44
CA GLY A 240 9.18 21.34 0.62
C GLY A 240 9.54 22.70 1.21
N LYS A 241 8.85 23.75 0.73
CA LYS A 241 9.03 25.12 1.22
C LYS A 241 8.01 25.53 2.27
N SER A 242 6.88 24.83 2.32
CA SER A 242 5.82 25.02 3.29
C SER A 242 5.14 23.68 3.52
N TRP A 243 4.83 23.36 4.77
CA TRP A 243 4.02 22.20 5.15
C TRP A 243 3.65 22.30 6.63
N CYS A 244 2.67 21.51 7.05
CA CYS A 244 2.30 21.35 8.44
C CYS A 244 1.91 19.88 8.69
N ILE A 245 2.51 19.27 9.72
CA ILE A 245 2.31 17.86 10.06
C ILE A 245 2.17 17.69 11.57
N GLY A 246 1.47 16.64 11.99
CA GLY A 246 1.37 16.27 13.39
C GLY A 246 0.11 15.47 13.64
N VAL A 247 -0.65 15.84 14.66
CA VAL A 247 -1.93 15.21 14.98
C VAL A 247 -3.01 16.23 15.27
N ALA A 248 -4.26 15.81 15.07
CA ALA A 248 -5.46 16.56 15.37
C ALA A 248 -6.47 15.69 16.12
N ARG A 249 -7.26 16.30 16.98
CA ARG A 249 -8.38 15.61 17.65
C ARG A 249 -9.54 15.36 16.69
N GLU A 250 -10.41 14.41 16.99
CA GLU A 250 -11.56 14.05 16.15
C GLU A 250 -12.52 15.23 15.93
N SER A 251 -12.76 16.01 16.99
CA SER A 251 -13.75 17.09 17.04
C SER A 251 -13.26 18.43 16.48
N ILE A 252 -12.14 18.47 15.74
CA ILE A 252 -11.66 19.73 15.16
C ILE A 252 -12.72 20.37 14.27
N THR A 253 -12.76 21.69 14.25
CA THR A 253 -13.65 22.42 13.34
C THR A 253 -13.06 22.40 11.93
N ARG A 254 -13.80 21.84 10.97
CA ARG A 254 -13.30 21.54 9.61
C ARG A 254 -13.71 22.55 8.54
N LYS A 255 -14.81 23.28 8.79
CA LYS A 255 -15.48 24.15 7.80
C LYS A 255 -15.27 25.65 7.98
N SER A 256 -14.59 26.08 9.04
CA SER A 256 -14.34 27.49 9.34
C SER A 256 -12.87 27.76 9.62
N VAL A 257 -12.54 29.05 9.77
CA VAL A 257 -11.21 29.50 10.19
C VAL A 257 -10.92 28.94 11.58
N VAL A 258 -9.79 28.24 11.70
CA VAL A 258 -9.25 27.74 12.97
C VAL A 258 -7.76 28.02 13.06
N PHE A 259 -7.31 28.37 14.26
CA PHE A 259 -5.88 28.44 14.57
C PHE A 259 -5.34 27.03 14.79
N LEU A 260 -4.16 26.76 14.28
CA LEU A 260 -3.47 25.50 14.56
C LEU A 260 -2.83 25.67 15.94
N ASN A 261 -3.46 25.13 16.97
CA ASN A 261 -2.90 25.10 18.32
C ASN A 261 -3.59 24.03 19.18
N PRO A 262 -3.01 23.68 20.35
CA PRO A 262 -3.59 22.66 21.24
C PRO A 262 -5.02 22.97 21.72
N THR A 263 -5.36 24.24 21.96
CA THR A 263 -6.71 24.63 22.41
C THR A 263 -7.79 24.35 21.37
N GLU A 264 -7.45 24.46 20.09
CA GLU A 264 -8.31 24.08 18.96
C GLU A 264 -8.22 22.57 18.64
N GLY A 265 -7.30 21.86 19.28
CA GLY A 265 -7.12 20.41 19.15
C GLY A 265 -6.08 19.99 18.11
N PHE A 266 -5.07 20.82 17.87
CA PHE A 266 -3.96 20.53 16.96
C PHE A 266 -2.64 20.51 17.71
N TRP A 267 -1.85 19.46 17.50
CA TRP A 267 -0.47 19.35 17.99
C TRP A 267 0.42 19.10 16.78
N VAL A 268 0.82 20.21 16.15
CA VAL A 268 1.47 20.20 14.83
C VAL A 268 2.69 21.12 14.82
N ILE A 269 3.65 20.78 13.96
CA ILE A 269 4.75 21.66 13.59
C ILE A 269 4.61 22.05 12.12
N SER A 270 5.16 23.20 11.74
CA SER A 270 5.12 23.70 10.38
C SER A 270 6.47 24.20 9.88
N LEU A 271 6.64 24.14 8.58
CA LEU A 271 7.68 24.86 7.83
C LEU A 271 7.02 25.99 7.06
N SER A 272 7.68 27.16 7.04
CA SER A 272 7.29 28.32 6.23
C SER A 272 8.53 28.93 5.59
N ASP A 273 8.36 29.55 4.43
CA ASP A 273 9.43 30.25 3.67
C ASP A 273 10.69 29.42 3.37
N GLY A 274 10.59 28.09 3.42
CA GLY A 274 11.69 27.17 3.10
C GLY A 274 12.60 26.79 4.26
N ASP A 275 12.70 27.61 5.31
CA ASP A 275 13.65 27.43 6.41
C ASP A 275 13.11 27.80 7.81
N LYS A 276 11.94 28.42 7.93
CA LYS A 276 11.37 28.83 9.22
C LYS A 276 10.48 27.74 9.78
N PHE A 277 10.98 27.05 10.80
CA PHE A 277 10.25 26.02 11.54
C PHE A 277 9.50 26.59 12.73
N TRP A 278 8.31 26.06 12.98
CA TRP A 278 7.43 26.52 14.06
C TRP A 278 6.72 25.36 14.75
N ALA A 279 6.58 25.44 16.06
CA ALA A 279 5.56 24.71 16.79
C ALA A 279 4.33 25.59 16.87
N GLU A 280 3.21 25.05 16.39
CA GLU A 280 1.92 25.72 16.36
C GLU A 280 1.27 25.61 17.74
N THR A 281 1.75 26.44 18.67
CA THR A 281 1.21 26.65 20.01
C THR A 281 0.33 27.91 20.00
N ALA A 282 -0.38 28.20 21.11
CA ALA A 282 -1.21 29.42 21.21
C ALA A 282 -0.41 30.69 20.88
N ASN A 283 0.85 30.76 21.35
CA ASN A 283 1.84 31.74 20.93
C ASN A 283 2.92 31.04 20.10
N ARG A 284 2.74 31.07 18.77
CA ARG A 284 3.57 30.34 17.79
C ARG A 284 5.05 30.39 18.16
N THR A 285 5.63 29.22 18.43
CA THR A 285 6.99 29.09 18.95
C THR A 285 7.96 28.80 17.82
N LYS A 286 8.94 29.68 17.58
CA LYS A 286 9.97 29.47 16.57
C LYS A 286 10.90 28.33 16.99
N LEU A 287 11.14 27.39 16.09
CA LEU A 287 12.01 26.24 16.35
C LEU A 287 13.38 26.48 15.71
N VAL A 288 14.44 26.19 16.47
CA VAL A 288 15.81 26.22 15.98
C VAL A 288 16.20 24.80 15.60
N VAL A 289 16.30 24.54 14.31
CA VAL A 289 16.65 23.23 13.77
C VAL A 289 18.04 23.32 13.14
N LYS A 290 19.00 22.52 13.64
CA LYS A 290 20.41 22.58 13.20
C LYS A 290 20.58 22.23 11.73
N ASN A 291 19.94 21.13 11.33
CA ASN A 291 19.96 20.61 9.96
C ASN A 291 18.52 20.51 9.46
N LYS A 292 18.22 21.02 8.25
CA LYS A 292 16.89 20.90 7.67
C LYS A 292 16.52 19.41 7.52
N PRO A 293 15.48 18.90 8.20
CA PRO A 293 15.06 17.51 8.06
C PRO A 293 14.39 17.28 6.70
N GLU A 294 14.82 16.24 5.99
CA GLU A 294 14.09 15.70 4.84
C GLU A 294 13.01 14.72 5.28
N ARG A 295 13.19 14.10 6.46
CA ARG A 295 12.24 13.17 7.07
C ARG A 295 12.00 13.51 8.53
N ILE A 296 10.74 13.51 8.94
CA ILE A 296 10.32 13.77 10.32
C ILE A 296 9.52 12.60 10.84
N THR A 297 9.98 12.02 11.95
CA THR A 297 9.24 11.02 12.70
C THR A 297 8.32 11.69 13.70
N VAL A 298 7.03 11.41 13.59
CA VAL A 298 6.01 11.77 14.59
C VAL A 298 5.83 10.56 15.51
N LYS A 299 5.88 10.80 16.82
CA LYS A 299 5.58 9.80 17.85
C LYS A 299 4.43 10.31 18.72
N LEU A 300 3.30 9.61 18.66
CA LEU A 300 2.17 9.80 19.55
C LEU A 300 2.25 8.78 20.68
N ASN A 301 2.31 9.25 21.92
CA ASN A 301 2.07 8.43 23.10
C ASN A 301 0.75 8.90 23.70
N TYR A 302 -0.32 8.20 23.37
CA TYR A 302 -1.67 8.57 23.79
C TYR A 302 -1.77 8.53 25.32
N ASP A 303 -1.30 7.43 25.91
CA ASP A 303 -1.42 7.15 27.35
C ASP A 303 -0.71 8.18 28.23
N LYS A 304 0.39 8.76 27.73
CA LYS A 304 1.14 9.83 28.42
C LYS A 304 0.83 11.22 27.91
N GLY A 305 -0.07 11.37 26.94
CA GLY A 305 -0.42 12.68 26.44
C GLY A 305 0.70 13.40 25.69
N LYS A 306 1.58 12.67 24.96
CA LYS A 306 2.76 13.27 24.32
C LYS A 306 2.75 13.11 22.82
N VAL A 307 3.12 14.19 22.11
CA VAL A 307 3.42 14.18 20.67
C VAL A 307 4.83 14.70 20.48
N VAL A 308 5.72 13.86 19.96
CA VAL A 308 7.14 14.20 19.78
C VAL A 308 7.49 14.17 18.30
N PHE A 309 8.19 15.20 17.85
CA PHE A 309 8.71 15.35 16.50
C PHE A 309 10.22 15.17 16.52
N ILE A 310 10.73 14.27 15.68
CA ILE A 310 12.14 13.88 15.65
C ILE A 310 12.64 14.01 14.21
N ASN A 311 13.80 14.62 14.03
CA ASN A 311 14.51 14.57 12.76
C ASN A 311 14.99 13.13 12.54
N ALA A 312 14.49 12.47 11.49
CA ALA A 312 14.78 11.05 11.27
C ALA A 312 16.23 10.79 10.83
N THR A 313 16.96 11.82 10.39
CA THR A 313 18.35 11.69 9.92
C THR A 313 19.34 11.61 11.09
N ASP A 314 19.22 12.50 12.08
CA ASP A 314 20.15 12.61 13.21
C ASP A 314 19.52 12.22 14.56
N SER A 315 18.27 11.75 14.55
CA SER A 315 17.48 11.38 15.73
C SER A 315 17.31 12.50 16.76
N THR A 316 17.56 13.76 16.40
CA THR A 316 17.37 14.90 17.30
C THR A 316 15.89 15.22 17.47
N THR A 317 15.48 15.56 18.69
CA THR A 317 14.11 16.01 18.95
C THR A 317 13.96 17.44 18.45
N ILE A 318 13.01 17.65 17.55
CA ILE A 318 12.65 18.96 17.01
C ILE A 318 11.74 19.70 18.01
N TYR A 319 10.70 19.02 18.48
CA TYR A 319 9.74 19.57 19.45
C TYR A 319 8.93 18.48 20.13
N ALA A 320 8.37 18.77 21.30
CA ALA A 320 7.46 17.88 22.02
C ALA A 320 6.29 18.66 22.63
N PHE A 321 5.07 18.25 22.30
CA PHE A 321 3.87 18.68 23.01
C PHE A 321 3.57 17.71 24.15
N THR A 322 3.00 18.25 25.23
CA THR A 322 2.40 17.47 26.32
C THR A 322 1.00 18.03 26.58
N ASP A 323 -0.01 17.17 26.56
CA ASP A 323 -1.41 17.54 26.72
C ASP A 323 -2.22 16.32 27.20
N ARG A 324 -3.48 16.52 27.61
CA ARG A 324 -4.39 15.41 27.97
C ARG A 324 -5.30 15.08 26.80
N PHE A 325 -5.17 13.88 26.24
CA PHE A 325 -6.11 13.39 25.23
C PHE A 325 -7.34 12.76 25.91
N ALA A 326 -8.52 13.17 25.48
CA ALA A 326 -9.81 12.67 25.97
C ALA A 326 -10.67 12.03 24.88
N GLU A 327 -10.24 12.15 23.62
CA GLU A 327 -10.93 11.60 22.46
C GLU A 327 -9.92 11.04 21.47
N ARG A 328 -10.41 10.56 20.33
CA ARG A 328 -9.58 9.97 19.27
C ARG A 328 -8.69 11.03 18.62
N ILE A 329 -7.43 10.66 18.38
CA ILE A 329 -6.40 11.50 17.77
C ILE A 329 -6.04 10.95 16.40
N PHE A 330 -6.14 11.79 15.37
CA PHE A 330 -5.83 11.44 13.99
C PHE A 330 -4.50 12.07 13.56
N PRO A 331 -3.68 11.36 12.75
CA PRO A 331 -2.59 11.98 12.00
C PRO A 331 -3.11 13.14 11.15
N TYR A 332 -2.35 14.23 11.09
CA TYR A 332 -2.70 15.45 10.36
C TYR A 332 -1.60 15.81 9.37
N PHE A 333 -1.99 16.13 8.13
CA PHE A 333 -1.08 16.48 7.05
C PHE A 333 -1.59 17.67 6.23
N SER A 334 -0.69 18.58 5.90
CA SER A 334 -0.94 19.74 5.05
C SER A 334 0.32 20.03 4.23
N PRO A 335 0.36 19.73 2.92
CA PRO A 335 1.55 19.91 2.06
C PRO A 335 1.92 21.37 1.78
N GLY A 336 1.20 22.34 2.36
CA GLY A 336 1.43 23.77 2.16
C GLY A 336 0.88 24.28 0.83
N LEU A 337 0.57 25.57 0.74
CA LEU A 337 0.07 26.16 -0.50
C LEU A 337 1.25 26.40 -1.47
N CYS A 338 1.17 25.83 -2.67
CA CYS A 338 2.09 26.11 -3.76
C CYS A 338 1.41 25.85 -5.11
N GLU A 339 1.93 26.44 -6.19
CA GLU A 339 1.51 26.06 -7.54
C GLU A 339 1.84 24.58 -7.79
N GLU A 340 0.99 23.85 -8.50
CA GLU A 340 1.11 22.40 -8.69
C GLU A 340 2.48 21.97 -9.24
N LYS A 341 3.08 22.77 -10.14
CA LYS A 341 4.43 22.51 -10.70
C LYS A 341 5.58 22.59 -9.68
N TYR A 342 5.34 23.19 -8.52
CA TYR A 342 6.33 23.34 -7.44
C TYR A 342 5.88 22.60 -6.16
N ALA A 343 4.77 21.87 -6.23
CA ALA A 343 4.28 21.10 -5.10
C ALA A 343 5.28 20.01 -4.73
N CYS A 344 5.64 19.95 -3.45
CA CYS A 344 6.39 18.84 -2.89
C CYS A 344 5.41 17.94 -2.16
N PRO A 345 5.35 16.64 -2.48
CA PRO A 345 4.48 15.71 -1.77
C PRO A 345 4.93 15.53 -0.32
N LEU A 346 3.96 15.21 0.54
CA LEU A 346 4.20 14.58 1.82
C LEU A 346 3.96 13.08 1.65
N THR A 347 5.02 12.28 1.83
CA THR A 347 4.95 10.82 1.67
C THR A 347 5.22 10.14 3.01
N ILE A 348 4.31 9.28 3.46
CA ILE A 348 4.52 8.48 4.67
C ILE A 348 5.50 7.36 4.32
N CYS A 349 6.62 7.30 5.04
CA CYS A 349 7.66 6.32 4.77
C CYS A 349 7.21 4.89 5.15
N PRO A 350 7.54 3.89 4.33
CA PRO A 350 7.32 2.49 4.68
C PRO A 350 8.19 2.07 5.86
N ARG A 351 7.72 1.03 6.56
CA ARG A 351 8.47 0.35 7.62
C ARG A 351 8.96 -1.00 7.12
N THR A 352 10.14 -1.39 7.59
CA THR A 352 10.65 -2.74 7.40
C THR A 352 9.75 -3.72 8.14
N ILE A 353 9.28 -4.74 7.43
CA ILE A 353 8.56 -5.87 8.02
C ILE A 353 9.62 -6.86 8.51
N THR A 354 9.77 -7.01 9.82
CA THR A 354 10.55 -8.09 10.42
C THR A 354 9.60 -9.19 10.83
N VAL A 355 9.90 -10.43 10.41
CA VAL A 355 9.18 -11.61 10.91
C VAL A 355 10.11 -12.35 11.86
N ASP A 356 9.74 -12.30 13.13
CA ASP A 356 10.36 -13.11 14.16
C ASP A 356 9.80 -14.53 14.03
N LEU A 357 10.71 -15.48 13.82
CA LEU A 357 10.40 -16.91 13.86
C LEU A 357 10.76 -17.38 15.28
N GLU A 358 9.74 -17.77 16.05
CA GLU A 358 9.92 -18.35 17.39
C GLU A 358 10.68 -19.69 17.36
#